data_AF-A0A250JCL9-F1
#
_entry.id   AF-A0A250JCL9-F1
#
_cell.length_a   1.000
_cell.length_b   1.000
_cell.length_c   1.000
_cell.angle_alpha   90.00
_cell.angle_beta   90.00
_cell.angle_gamma   90.00
#
_symmetry.space_group_name_H-M   'P 1'
#
loop_
_entity.id
_entity.type
_entity.pdbx_description
1 polymer ?
#
loop_
_entity_poly.entity_id
_entity_poly.type
_entity_poly.pdbx_seq_one_letter_code
_entity_poly.pdbx_strand_id
1 'polypeptide(L)'
;MSAQVYGRIERGGMMPSVPALRRLAAALGVSPAVLLDMSPREVPATDKDLSPETRKAVGLLRTWPESKVAVGCGLLRVLDAAPMRDE
;
A
#
# COMPACT_ATOMS: atom_id res chain seq x y z
N MET A 1 13.44 -18.71 -0.26
CA MET A 1 13.98 -18.27 1.06
C MET A 1 13.55 -19.31 2.07
N SER A 2 14.42 -19.79 2.96
CA SER A 2 14.02 -20.77 3.98
C SER A 2 13.30 -20.12 5.16
N ALA A 3 12.45 -20.87 5.87
CA ALA A 3 11.72 -20.39 7.04
C ALA A 3 12.67 -19.88 8.16
N GLN A 4 13.81 -20.54 8.35
CA GLN A 4 14.82 -20.10 9.32
C GLN A 4 15.44 -18.75 8.96
N VAL A 5 15.70 -18.48 7.67
CA VAL A 5 16.22 -17.19 7.21
C VAL A 5 15.17 -16.09 7.40
N TYR A 6 13.92 -16.38 7.01
CA TYR A 6 12.81 -15.46 7.20
C TYR A 6 12.60 -15.09 8.68
N GLY A 7 12.57 -16.07 9.58
CA GLY A 7 12.42 -15.82 11.01
C GLY A 7 13.61 -15.10 11.67
N ARG A 8 14.80 -15.07 11.05
CA ARG A 8 15.89 -14.19 11.49
C ARG A 8 15.68 -12.75 11.03
N ILE A 9 15.12 -12.56 9.83
CA ILE A 9 14.78 -11.23 9.30
C ILE A 9 13.72 -10.58 10.19
N GLU A 10 12.63 -11.29 10.50
CA GLU A 10 11.54 -10.74 11.33
C GLU A 10 11.99 -10.34 12.74
N ARG A 11 12.95 -11.06 13.32
CA ARG A 11 13.52 -10.75 14.65
C ARG A 11 14.64 -9.70 14.60
N GLY A 12 14.93 -9.12 13.45
CA GLY A 12 16.01 -8.13 13.28
C GLY A 12 17.43 -8.72 13.34
N GLY A 13 17.57 -10.05 13.39
CA GLY A 13 18.87 -10.73 13.43
C GLY A 13 19.55 -10.85 12.06
N MET A 14 18.91 -10.36 11.00
CA MET A 14 19.44 -10.36 9.63
C MET A 14 18.73 -9.31 8.77
N MET A 15 19.47 -8.56 7.97
CA MET A 15 18.90 -7.74 6.90
C MET A 15 18.81 -8.55 5.58
N PRO A 16 17.69 -8.44 4.84
CA PRO A 16 17.60 -9.03 3.52
C PRO A 16 18.48 -8.26 2.51
N SER A 17 18.97 -8.95 1.48
CA SER A 17 19.52 -8.28 0.30
C SER A 17 18.42 -7.55 -0.47
N VAL A 18 18.77 -6.56 -1.29
CA VAL A 18 17.79 -5.81 -2.11
C VAL A 18 16.87 -6.71 -2.95
N PRO A 19 17.36 -7.75 -3.66
CA PRO A 19 16.47 -8.67 -4.38
C PRO A 19 15.54 -9.47 -3.45
N ALA A 20 15.98 -9.81 -2.23
CA ALA A 20 15.14 -10.50 -1.26
C ALA A 20 14.06 -9.56 -0.69
N LEU A 21 14.41 -8.32 -0.37
CA LEU A 21 13.46 -7.28 0.05
C LEU A 21 12.37 -7.06 -1.01
N ARG A 22 12.74 -6.95 -2.29
CA ARG A 22 11.77 -6.79 -3.38
C ARG A 22 10.80 -7.96 -3.49
N ARG A 23 11.27 -9.20 -3.31
CA ARG A 23 10.40 -10.38 -3.32
C ARG A 23 9.44 -10.40 -2.13
N LEU A 24 9.91 -10.01 -0.95
CA LEU A 24 9.07 -9.88 0.24
C LEU A 24 7.97 -8.83 0.03
N ALA A 25 8.34 -7.64 -0.43
CA ALA A 25 7.40 -6.55 -0.74
C ALA A 25 6.33 -6.99 -1.75
N ALA A 26 6.74 -7.67 -2.82
CA ALA A 26 5.81 -8.19 -3.83
C ALA A 26 4.84 -9.24 -3.26
N ALA A 27 5.33 -10.18 -2.44
CA ALA A 27 4.49 -11.19 -1.81
C ALA A 27 3.47 -10.59 -0.82
N LEU A 28 3.83 -9.49 -0.16
CA LEU A 28 2.99 -8.76 0.78
C LEU A 28 2.09 -7.71 0.12
N GLY A 29 2.24 -7.45 -1.18
CA GLY A 29 1.47 -6.43 -1.88
C GLY A 29 1.78 -4.99 -1.46
N VAL A 30 2.96 -4.72 -0.88
CA VAL A 30 3.37 -3.39 -0.40
C VAL A 30 4.60 -2.88 -1.16
N SER A 31 4.85 -1.57 -1.09
CA SER A 31 6.11 -0.98 -1.56
C SER A 31 7.28 -1.40 -0.65
N PRO A 32 8.50 -1.65 -1.19
CA PRO A 32 9.69 -1.84 -0.37
C PRO A 32 9.96 -0.69 0.61
N ALA A 33 9.53 0.54 0.28
CA ALA A 33 9.64 1.68 1.16
C ALA A 33 8.79 1.54 2.43
N VAL A 34 7.67 0.80 2.40
CA VAL A 34 6.85 0.51 3.59
C VAL A 34 7.62 -0.40 4.55
N LEU A 35 8.31 -1.42 4.01
CA LEU A 35 9.10 -2.35 4.83
C LEU A 35 10.33 -1.71 5.48
N LEU A 36 10.79 -0.57 4.93
CA LEU A 36 11.92 0.19 5.42
C LEU A 36 11.50 1.44 6.20
N ASP A 37 10.20 1.62 6.45
CA ASP A 37 9.63 2.81 7.10
C ASP A 37 10.05 4.13 6.42
N MET A 38 10.25 4.09 5.10
CA MET A 38 10.64 5.23 4.27
C MET A 38 9.47 5.80 3.46
N SER A 39 8.23 5.34 3.70
CA SER A 39 7.07 5.89 3.01
C SER A 39 6.57 7.14 3.74
N PRO A 40 6.38 8.28 3.04
CA PRO A 40 5.82 9.50 3.64
C PRO A 40 4.37 9.37 4.14
N ARG A 41 3.73 8.22 3.87
CA ARG A 41 2.34 7.96 4.19
C ARG A 41 2.26 6.92 5.29
N GLU A 42 1.75 7.33 6.44
CA GLU A 42 1.02 6.43 7.33
C GLU A 42 -0.09 5.79 6.49
N VAL A 43 0.13 4.56 6.03
CA VAL A 43 -0.95 3.78 5.43
C VAL A 43 -1.88 3.43 6.59
N PRO A 44 -3.17 3.82 6.55
CA PRO A 44 -4.13 3.46 7.57
C PRO A 44 -4.06 1.94 7.77
N ALA A 45 -3.63 1.49 8.96
CA ALA A 45 -3.42 0.08 9.24
C ALA A 45 -4.75 -0.70 9.15
N THR A 46 -5.86 0.00 9.37
CA THR A 46 -7.22 -0.53 9.24
C THR A 46 -8.19 0.53 8.67
N ASP A 47 -9.33 0.08 8.13
CA ASP A 47 -10.44 0.97 7.72
C ASP A 47 -10.95 1.88 8.86
N LYS A 48 -10.65 1.54 10.12
CA LYS A 48 -11.04 2.33 11.29
C LYS A 48 -10.24 3.62 11.41
N ASP A 49 -9.03 3.64 10.86
CA ASP A 49 -8.11 4.78 10.91
C ASP A 49 -8.43 5.82 9.80
N LEU A 50 -9.39 5.49 8.91
CA LEU A 50 -9.87 6.39 7.86
C LEU A 50 -10.85 7.44 8.40
N SER A 51 -10.88 8.63 7.78
CA SER A 51 -11.95 9.61 8.00
C SER A 51 -13.32 9.00 7.65
N PRO A 52 -14.43 9.48 8.25
CA PRO A 52 -15.78 8.99 7.91
C PRO A 52 -16.09 9.04 6.41
N GLU A 53 -15.67 10.10 5.73
CA GLU A 53 -15.86 10.33 4.30
C GLU A 53 -15.08 9.29 3.48
N THR A 54 -13.82 9.06 3.86
CA THR A 54 -12.94 8.10 3.19
C THR A 54 -13.44 6.67 3.37
N ARG A 55 -13.91 6.32 4.58
CA ARG A 55 -14.51 5.01 4.86
C ARG A 55 -15.77 4.77 4.04
N LYS A 56 -16.62 5.79 3.88
CA LYS A 56 -17.82 5.73 3.04
C LYS A 56 -17.44 5.52 1.57
N ALA A 57 -16.43 6.23 1.07
CA ALA A 57 -15.93 6.06 -0.30
C ALA A 57 -15.40 4.63 -0.53
N VAL A 58 -14.60 4.10 0.39
CA VAL A 58 -14.10 2.70 0.33
C VAL A 58 -15.26 1.69 0.33
N GLY A 59 -16.26 1.89 1.21
CA GLY A 59 -17.45 1.05 1.24
C GLY A 59 -18.21 1.05 -0.09
N LEU A 60 -18.35 2.21 -0.74
CA LEU A 60 -18.99 2.31 -2.05
C LEU A 60 -18.17 1.60 -3.13
N LEU A 61 -16.84 1.81 -3.16
CA LEU A 61 -15.95 1.17 -4.13
C LEU A 61 -15.98 -0.35 -4.03
N ARG A 62 -16.11 -0.92 -2.82
CA ARG A 62 -16.23 -2.37 -2.61
C ARG A 62 -17.47 -3.01 -3.23
N THR A 63 -18.51 -2.23 -3.51
CA THR A 63 -19.73 -2.72 -4.16
C THR A 63 -19.66 -2.65 -5.69
N TRP A 64 -18.58 -2.11 -6.25
CA TRP A 64 -18.47 -1.90 -7.69
C TRP A 64 -17.96 -3.14 -8.43
N PRO A 65 -18.47 -3.42 -9.66
CA PRO A 65 -17.86 -4.39 -10.56
C PRO A 65 -16.44 -3.99 -10.94
N GLU A 66 -15.57 -4.97 -11.25
CA GLU A 66 -14.16 -4.75 -11.60
C GLU A 66 -13.96 -3.72 -12.73
N SER A 67 -14.83 -3.75 -13.74
CA SER A 67 -14.81 -2.80 -14.86
C SER A 67 -14.97 -1.34 -14.39
N LYS A 68 -15.83 -1.12 -13.39
CA LYS A 68 -16.09 0.21 -12.84
C LYS A 68 -14.97 0.65 -11.87
N VAL A 69 -14.39 -0.30 -11.13
CA VAL A 69 -13.21 -0.04 -10.29
C VAL A 69 -12.02 0.40 -11.16
N ALA A 70 -11.79 -0.28 -12.29
CA ALA A 70 -10.69 0.07 -13.21
C ALA A 70 -10.79 1.51 -13.72
N VAL A 71 -12.00 1.94 -14.12
CA VAL A 71 -12.27 3.33 -14.55
C VAL A 71 -12.07 4.30 -13.39
N GLY A 72 -12.57 3.97 -12.20
CA GLY A 72 -12.39 4.79 -10.99
C GLY A 72 -10.91 5.00 -10.66
N CYS A 73 -10.09 3.94 -10.70
CA CYS A 73 -8.64 4.03 -10.50
C CYS A 73 -7.97 4.88 -11.58
N GLY A 74 -8.44 4.81 -12.83
CA GLY A 74 -7.98 5.68 -13.91
C GLY A 74 -8.21 7.16 -13.60
N LEU A 75 -9.44 7.52 -13.20
CA LEU A 75 -9.80 8.88 -12.83
C LEU A 75 -8.99 9.39 -11.64
N LEU A 76 -8.83 8.57 -10.59
CA LEU A 76 -8.05 8.94 -9.40
C LEU A 76 -6.59 9.26 -9.76
N ARG A 77 -5.97 8.50 -10.67
CA ARG A 77 -4.61 8.82 -11.14
C ARG A 77 -4.53 10.13 -11.90
N VAL A 78 -5.56 10.45 -12.70
CA VAL A 78 -5.63 11.74 -13.41
C VAL A 78 -5.76 12.90 -12.42
N LEU A 79 -6.58 12.73 -11.38
CA LEU A 79 -6.75 13.73 -10.32
C LEU A 79 -5.49 13.88 -9.45
N ASP A 80 -4.79 12.79 -9.14
CA ASP A 80 -3.52 12.80 -8.38
C ASP A 80 -2.37 13.44 -9.18
N ALA A 81 -2.37 13.28 -10.50
CA ALA A 81 -1.41 13.93 -11.40
C ALA A 81 -1.74 15.40 -11.68
N ALA A 82 -2.97 15.86 -11.38
CA ALA A 82 -3.33 17.25 -11.51
C ALA A 82 -2.77 18.01 -10.30
N PRO A 83 -1.92 19.04 -10.49
CA PRO A 83 -1.48 19.86 -9.37
C PRO A 83 -2.72 20.52 -8.76
N MET A 84 -2.98 20.21 -7.50
CA MET A 84 -3.94 20.94 -6.69
C MET A 84 -3.50 22.40 -6.72
N ARG A 85 -4.27 23.26 -7.38
CA ARG A 85 -4.08 24.70 -7.25
C ARG A 85 -4.45 25.05 -5.82
N ASP A 86 -3.45 25.39 -5.02
CA ASP A 86 -3.68 26.07 -3.74
C ASP A 86 -4.32 27.42 -4.08
N GLU A 87 -5.61 27.57 -3.78
CA GLU A 87 -6.30 28.87 -3.68
C GLU A 87 -6.05 29.48 -2.30
#